data_AF-A0A7Y0PBI0-F1
#
_entry.id   AF-A0A7Y0PBI0-F1
#
_cell.length_a   1.000
_cell.length_b   1.000
_cell.length_c   1.000
_cell.angle_alpha   90.00
_cell.angle_beta   90.00
_cell.angle_gamma   90.00
#
_symmetry.space_group_name_H-M   'P 1'
#
loop_
_entity.id
_entity.type
_entity.pdbx_description
1 polymer ?
#
loop_
_entity_poly.entity_id
_entity_poly.type
_entity_poly.pdbx_seq_one_letter_code
_entity_poly.pdbx_strand_id
1 'polypeptide(L)'
;MPAPRRAALGVALSLLSCLLAGCAVSPATVTRALADRNQDSSLSFDYTADSGGDYIDQVVQIDNNGDEAVIPTLRYIALDANGVGMPEIKVFTAFGSDHGDVVVPTSGAWEIVQFVGEGRDKVADVQVTVLRSQHTDYPYVETEPDTEAFDESGREDEYFANFRSVKVTNDNDDPIRVRLAFVAWQGLDSGADQFQVAVPVGELTTVPAHGDATVEVDPGALTSIFQYGGKYPTNVIAYYSH
;
A
#
# COMPACT_ATOMS: atom_id res chain seq x y z
N MET A 1 -57.74 -71.36 -47.28
CA MET A 1 -56.42 -71.91 -47.68
C MET A 1 -55.35 -70.87 -47.33
N PRO A 2 -54.11 -71.27 -47.05
CA PRO A 2 -53.50 -71.67 -45.78
C PRO A 2 -52.75 -70.52 -45.05
N ALA A 3 -52.47 -70.71 -43.75
CA ALA A 3 -51.39 -70.01 -43.02
C ALA A 3 -50.02 -70.63 -43.39
N PRO A 4 -48.86 -70.33 -42.77
CA PRO A 4 -48.35 -69.19 -41.98
C PRO A 4 -46.95 -68.72 -42.49
N ARG A 5 -46.26 -67.78 -41.81
CA ARG A 5 -44.86 -67.96 -41.35
C ARG A 5 -44.35 -66.79 -40.49
N ARG A 6 -43.78 -67.16 -39.34
CA ARG A 6 -43.02 -66.36 -38.37
C ARG A 6 -41.58 -66.14 -38.86
N ALA A 7 -40.96 -65.01 -38.48
CA ALA A 7 -39.55 -64.86 -38.10
C ALA A 7 -39.37 -63.42 -37.54
N ALA A 8 -39.09 -63.24 -36.24
CA ALA A 8 -37.76 -63.25 -35.59
C ALA A 8 -36.98 -61.94 -35.90
N LEU A 9 -36.82 -61.01 -34.94
CA LEU A 9 -35.74 -60.88 -33.93
C LEU A 9 -34.77 -59.72 -34.30
N GLY A 10 -34.32 -58.98 -33.29
CA GLY A 10 -33.18 -58.02 -33.35
C GLY A 10 -33.62 -56.56 -33.23
N VAL A 11 -33.75 -55.94 -32.05
CA VAL A 11 -32.67 -55.51 -31.11
C VAL A 11 -31.59 -54.68 -31.79
N ALA A 12 -31.66 -53.35 -31.61
CA ALA A 12 -30.52 -52.49 -31.28
C ALA A 12 -31.04 -51.11 -30.87
N LEU A 13 -31.30 -50.96 -29.56
CA LEU A 13 -31.53 -49.67 -28.91
C LEU A 13 -30.13 -49.10 -28.58
N SER A 14 -29.60 -48.22 -29.45
CA SER A 14 -28.35 -47.51 -29.16
C SER A 14 -28.67 -46.24 -28.38
N LEU A 15 -28.62 -46.37 -27.05
CA LEU A 15 -28.51 -45.28 -26.09
C LEU A 15 -27.18 -44.54 -26.33
N LEU A 16 -27.26 -43.39 -26.99
CA LEU A 16 -26.14 -42.46 -27.10
C LEU A 16 -26.11 -41.59 -25.82
N SER A 17 -25.54 -42.15 -24.76
CA SER A 17 -25.23 -41.40 -23.54
C SER A 17 -24.00 -40.54 -23.79
N CYS A 18 -24.20 -39.28 -24.19
CA CYS A 18 -23.14 -38.27 -24.14
C CYS A 18 -22.75 -38.03 -22.68
N LEU A 19 -21.59 -38.56 -22.30
CA LEU A 19 -20.82 -38.15 -21.13
C LEU A 19 -20.50 -36.66 -21.25
N LEU A 20 -21.37 -35.81 -20.70
CA LEU A 20 -21.01 -34.46 -20.28
C LEU A 20 -20.10 -34.59 -19.06
N ALA A 21 -18.84 -34.95 -19.29
CA ALA A 21 -17.76 -34.67 -18.35
C ALA A 21 -17.53 -33.15 -18.42
N GLY A 22 -18.41 -32.40 -17.79
CA GLY A 22 -18.18 -31.00 -17.50
C GLY A 22 -16.97 -30.94 -16.56
N CYS A 23 -15.84 -30.46 -17.08
CA CYS A 23 -14.76 -29.96 -16.26
C CYS A 23 -15.33 -28.80 -15.44
N ALA A 24 -15.89 -29.12 -14.27
CA ALA A 24 -16.18 -28.14 -13.24
C ALA A 24 -14.81 -27.61 -12.79
N VAL A 25 -14.31 -26.60 -13.49
CA VAL A 25 -13.25 -25.77 -12.98
C VAL A 25 -13.87 -25.04 -11.80
N SER A 26 -13.61 -25.55 -10.60
CA SER A 26 -14.03 -24.92 -9.36
C SER A 26 -13.56 -23.45 -9.39
N PRO A 27 -14.44 -22.47 -9.17
CA PRO A 27 -14.04 -21.06 -9.18
C PRO A 27 -12.90 -20.77 -8.20
N ALA A 28 -12.78 -21.54 -7.11
CA ALA A 28 -11.68 -21.47 -6.15
C ALA A 28 -10.28 -21.75 -6.75
N THR A 29 -10.18 -22.54 -7.83
CA THR A 29 -8.90 -22.86 -8.48
C THR A 29 -8.45 -21.74 -9.43
N VAL A 30 -9.39 -21.02 -10.04
CA VAL A 30 -9.09 -19.86 -10.90
C VAL A 30 -8.59 -18.68 -10.07
N THR A 31 -9.16 -18.46 -8.88
CA THR A 31 -8.71 -17.40 -7.97
C THR A 31 -7.27 -17.62 -7.47
N ARG A 32 -6.87 -18.88 -7.21
CA ARG A 32 -5.53 -19.21 -6.73
C ARG A 32 -4.47 -19.11 -7.83
N ALA A 33 -4.80 -19.47 -9.07
CA ALA A 33 -3.87 -19.40 -10.20
C ALA A 33 -3.63 -17.97 -10.73
N LEU A 34 -4.53 -17.02 -10.41
CA LEU A 34 -4.35 -15.59 -10.74
C LEU A 34 -3.59 -14.82 -9.65
N ALA A 35 -3.54 -15.33 -8.42
CA ALA A 35 -2.72 -14.77 -7.33
C ALA A 35 -1.21 -15.04 -7.52
N ASP A 36 -0.86 -16.06 -8.30
CA ASP A 36 0.50 -16.62 -8.39
C ASP A 36 1.30 -16.13 -9.61
N ARG A 37 0.72 -15.31 -10.50
CA ARG A 37 1.35 -14.91 -11.78
C ARG A 37 1.90 -13.48 -11.84
N ASN A 38 1.73 -12.68 -10.80
CA ASN A 38 2.20 -11.28 -10.77
C ASN A 38 2.70 -10.85 -9.38
N GLN A 39 3.05 -11.78 -8.50
CA GLN A 39 3.89 -11.41 -7.36
C GLN A 39 5.31 -11.20 -7.91
N ASP A 40 5.74 -9.95 -7.94
CA ASP A 40 7.16 -9.66 -7.99
C ASP A 40 7.76 -10.30 -6.73
N SER A 41 8.36 -11.48 -6.89
CA SER A 41 8.74 -12.35 -5.77
C SER A 41 9.84 -11.77 -4.89
N SER A 42 10.38 -10.60 -5.27
CA SER A 42 11.35 -9.83 -4.53
C SER A 42 10.73 -9.08 -3.34
N LEU A 43 9.45 -8.69 -3.40
CA LEU A 43 8.83 -7.89 -2.34
C LEU A 43 8.23 -8.76 -1.23
N SER A 44 8.51 -8.42 0.02
CA SER A 44 7.83 -8.94 1.21
C SER A 44 7.19 -7.82 2.02
N PHE A 45 6.13 -8.16 2.75
CA PHE A 45 5.30 -7.20 3.48
C PHE A 45 5.09 -7.70 4.90
N ASP A 46 5.27 -6.82 5.87
CA ASP A 46 4.98 -7.06 7.28
C ASP A 46 4.15 -5.91 7.84
N TYR A 47 3.09 -6.22 8.57
CA TYR A 47 2.19 -5.20 9.13
C TYR A 47 2.30 -5.16 10.65
N THR A 48 2.51 -3.95 11.17
CA THR A 48 2.54 -3.65 12.59
C THR A 48 1.36 -2.76 12.95
N ALA A 49 0.40 -3.32 13.71
CA ALA A 49 -0.77 -2.57 14.17
C ALA A 49 -0.41 -1.55 15.25
N ASP A 50 0.32 -1.99 16.27
CA ASP A 50 0.74 -1.18 17.42
C ASP A 50 2.25 -1.37 17.57
N SER A 51 2.97 -0.28 17.35
CA SER A 51 4.43 -0.23 17.41
C SER A 51 4.94 -0.01 18.84
N GLY A 52 4.04 0.37 19.75
CA GLY A 52 4.30 0.74 21.14
C GLY A 52 5.08 2.05 21.28
N GLY A 53 4.95 2.73 22.43
CA GLY A 53 5.72 3.94 22.71
C GLY A 53 5.33 5.13 21.83
N ASP A 54 6.33 5.91 21.38
CA ASP A 54 6.15 7.11 20.53
C ASP A 54 6.33 6.80 19.02
N TYR A 55 6.21 5.52 18.62
CA TYR A 55 6.37 5.10 17.23
C TYR A 55 5.04 5.20 16.47
N ILE A 56 5.13 5.14 15.13
CA ILE A 56 3.98 5.20 14.24
C ILE A 56 3.26 3.85 14.22
N ASP A 57 1.96 3.87 14.50
CA ASP A 57 1.09 2.72 14.40
C ASP A 57 0.58 2.49 12.96
N GLN A 58 0.07 1.29 12.71
CA GLN A 58 -0.54 0.88 11.44
C GLN A 58 0.44 0.99 10.24
N VAL A 59 1.66 0.52 10.43
CA VAL A 59 2.72 0.55 9.41
C VAL A 59 2.76 -0.76 8.64
N VAL A 60 2.89 -0.67 7.32
CA VAL A 60 3.28 -1.79 6.46
C VAL A 60 4.74 -1.58 6.05
N GLN A 61 5.63 -2.41 6.57
CA GLN A 61 7.00 -2.52 6.11
C GLN A 61 7.01 -3.21 4.74
N ILE A 62 7.80 -2.68 3.80
CA ILE A 62 7.95 -3.19 2.44
C ILE A 62 9.42 -3.48 2.20
N ASP A 63 9.81 -4.75 2.28
CA ASP A 63 11.19 -5.15 2.00
C ASP A 63 11.35 -5.52 0.53
N ASN A 64 12.40 -5.02 -0.09
CA ASN A 64 12.78 -5.38 -1.44
C ASN A 64 14.02 -6.29 -1.42
N ASN A 65 13.78 -7.59 -1.58
CA ASN A 65 14.81 -8.63 -1.63
C ASN A 65 15.43 -8.79 -3.04
N GLY A 66 15.09 -7.90 -3.98
CA GLY A 66 15.67 -7.83 -5.31
C GLY A 66 16.99 -7.04 -5.34
N ASP A 67 17.61 -6.98 -6.51
CA ASP A 67 18.85 -6.23 -6.78
C ASP A 67 18.60 -4.85 -7.40
N GLU A 68 17.35 -4.51 -7.69
CA GLU A 68 16.95 -3.25 -8.28
C GLU A 68 15.78 -2.62 -7.50
N ALA A 69 15.72 -1.29 -7.48
CA ALA A 69 14.58 -0.56 -6.94
C ALA A 69 13.35 -0.72 -7.84
N VAL A 70 12.16 -0.71 -7.22
CA VAL A 70 10.89 -0.88 -7.95
C VAL A 70 9.85 0.16 -7.55
N ILE A 71 8.89 0.41 -8.44
CA ILE A 71 7.70 1.23 -8.23
C ILE A 71 6.50 0.27 -8.26
N PRO A 72 6.05 -0.25 -7.11
CA PRO A 72 4.91 -1.15 -7.07
C PRO A 72 3.59 -0.37 -7.05
N THR A 73 2.57 -0.93 -7.67
CA THR A 73 1.17 -0.61 -7.39
C THR A 73 0.59 -1.73 -6.53
N LEU A 74 0.24 -1.41 -5.29
CA LEU A 74 -0.20 -2.37 -4.29
C LEU A 74 -1.72 -2.38 -4.13
N ARG A 75 -2.25 -3.49 -3.61
CA ARG A 75 -3.63 -3.59 -3.13
C ARG A 75 -3.63 -4.13 -1.73
N TYR A 76 -4.40 -3.48 -0.87
CA TYR A 76 -4.53 -3.82 0.54
C TYR A 76 -5.92 -4.40 0.84
N ILE A 77 -5.95 -5.45 1.66
CA ILE A 77 -7.19 -6.03 2.22
C ILE A 77 -6.97 -6.19 3.72
N ALA A 78 -7.82 -5.53 4.52
CA ALA A 78 -7.80 -5.70 5.96
C ALA A 78 -8.21 -7.13 6.36
N LEU A 79 -7.52 -7.70 7.36
CA LEU A 79 -7.75 -9.04 7.87
C LEU A 79 -8.15 -8.98 9.35
N ASP A 80 -9.02 -9.91 9.76
CA ASP A 80 -9.30 -10.15 11.18
C ASP A 80 -8.21 -11.00 11.86
N ALA A 81 -8.34 -11.23 13.16
CA ALA A 81 -7.40 -12.04 13.95
C ALA A 81 -7.26 -13.51 13.50
N ASN A 82 -8.15 -14.00 12.62
CA ASN A 82 -8.09 -15.35 12.05
C ASN A 82 -7.53 -15.34 10.62
N GLY A 83 -7.07 -14.19 10.09
CA GLY A 83 -6.60 -14.02 8.72
C GLY A 83 -7.72 -13.97 7.69
N VAL A 84 -8.96 -13.72 8.10
CA VAL A 84 -10.10 -13.62 7.18
C VAL A 84 -10.24 -12.19 6.69
N GLY A 85 -10.34 -12.01 5.37
CA GLY A 85 -10.53 -10.69 4.76
C GLY A 85 -11.82 -10.01 5.21
N MET A 86 -11.74 -8.70 5.47
CA MET A 86 -12.81 -7.84 5.95
C MET A 86 -13.25 -6.87 4.83
N PRO A 87 -14.06 -7.30 3.85
CA PRO A 87 -14.33 -6.53 2.64
C PRO A 87 -15.11 -5.22 2.85
N GLU A 88 -15.77 -5.07 4.00
CA GLU A 88 -16.48 -3.84 4.36
C GLU A 88 -15.54 -2.75 4.93
N ILE A 89 -14.27 -3.10 5.17
CA ILE A 89 -13.25 -2.15 5.63
C ILE A 89 -12.41 -1.72 4.43
N LYS A 90 -12.37 -0.41 4.21
CA LYS A 90 -11.49 0.22 3.23
C LYS A 90 -10.14 0.49 3.88
N VAL A 91 -9.08 0.26 3.12
CA VAL A 91 -7.70 0.61 3.49
C VAL A 91 -7.29 1.80 2.62
N PHE A 92 -6.80 2.87 3.26
CA PHE A 92 -6.19 4.02 2.61
C PHE A 92 -4.72 4.08 2.97
N THR A 93 -3.88 4.52 2.03
CA THR A 93 -2.43 4.68 2.22
C THR A 93 -2.07 6.15 2.38
N ALA A 94 -1.07 6.46 3.20
CA ALA A 94 -0.58 7.83 3.39
C ALA A 94 0.32 8.31 2.23
N PHE A 95 1.14 7.43 1.67
CA PHE A 95 2.17 7.77 0.68
C PHE A 95 1.80 7.39 -0.75
N GLY A 96 0.79 6.54 -0.94
CA GLY A 96 0.22 6.26 -2.26
C GLY A 96 0.82 5.07 -2.98
N SER A 97 1.34 4.11 -2.23
CA SER A 97 1.78 2.82 -2.79
C SER A 97 0.65 2.04 -3.50
N ASP A 98 -0.63 2.34 -3.23
CA ASP A 98 -1.78 1.74 -3.91
C ASP A 98 -2.05 2.31 -5.32
N HIS A 99 -1.40 3.41 -5.70
CA HIS A 99 -1.47 4.02 -7.03
C HIS A 99 -0.11 4.17 -7.72
N GLY A 100 0.96 3.69 -7.09
CA GLY A 100 2.29 3.64 -7.69
C GLY A 100 3.16 4.86 -7.41
N ASP A 101 2.85 5.65 -6.39
CA ASP A 101 3.62 6.88 -6.10
C ASP A 101 4.87 6.62 -5.25
N VAL A 102 4.98 5.42 -4.66
CA VAL A 102 6.09 5.01 -3.79
C VAL A 102 7.14 4.23 -4.59
N VAL A 103 8.41 4.61 -4.43
CA VAL A 103 9.56 3.80 -4.81
C VAL A 103 9.96 2.94 -3.62
N VAL A 104 10.30 1.68 -3.86
CA VAL A 104 10.89 0.76 -2.89
C VAL A 104 12.33 0.49 -3.31
N PRO A 105 13.32 1.23 -2.75
CA PRO A 105 14.73 0.91 -2.92
C PRO A 105 15.06 -0.51 -2.45
N THR A 106 16.24 -1.02 -2.77
CA THR A 106 16.70 -2.33 -2.27
C THR A 106 16.92 -2.34 -0.76
N SER A 107 16.96 -1.18 -0.10
CA SER A 107 16.95 -1.06 1.37
C SER A 107 15.54 -1.17 1.98
N GLY A 108 14.50 -1.25 1.15
CA GLY A 108 13.10 -1.27 1.57
C GLY A 108 12.46 0.10 1.64
N ALA A 109 11.19 0.10 2.00
CA ALA A 109 10.37 1.28 2.26
C ALA A 109 9.27 0.90 3.27
N TRP A 110 8.41 1.84 3.61
CA TRP A 110 7.26 1.59 4.46
C TRP A 110 6.08 2.46 4.01
N GLU A 111 4.89 2.09 4.48
CA GLU A 111 3.62 2.77 4.20
C GLU A 111 2.80 2.85 5.48
N ILE A 112 2.03 3.93 5.66
CA ILE A 112 1.06 4.03 6.76
C ILE A 112 -0.32 3.76 6.21
N VAL A 113 -1.09 2.93 6.88
CA VAL A 113 -2.46 2.62 6.47
C VAL A 113 -3.51 3.13 7.44
N GLN A 114 -4.66 3.53 6.90
CA GLN A 114 -5.85 3.89 7.66
C GLN A 114 -6.99 2.92 7.31
N PHE A 115 -7.72 2.50 8.33
CA PHE A 115 -8.87 1.61 8.17
C PHE A 115 -10.18 2.39 8.35
N VAL A 116 -11.07 2.32 7.36
CA VAL A 116 -12.37 2.99 7.41
C VAL A 116 -13.48 1.98 7.13
N GLY A 117 -14.39 1.84 8.09
CA GLY A 117 -15.53 0.94 7.99
C GLY A 117 -16.05 0.55 9.37
N GLU A 118 -17.19 -0.13 9.39
CA GLU A 118 -17.70 -0.76 10.61
C GLU A 118 -16.78 -1.95 10.98
N GLY A 119 -16.38 -2.03 12.26
CA GLY A 119 -15.49 -3.09 12.75
C GLY A 119 -14.00 -2.85 12.46
N ARG A 120 -13.59 -1.64 12.06
CA ARG A 120 -12.18 -1.28 11.82
C ARG A 120 -11.25 -1.51 13.03
N ASP A 121 -11.80 -1.46 14.22
CA ASP A 121 -11.13 -1.75 15.50
C ASP A 121 -10.76 -3.23 15.68
N LYS A 122 -11.25 -4.11 14.78
CA LYS A 122 -10.99 -5.56 14.80
C LYS A 122 -9.95 -6.00 13.77
N VAL A 123 -9.40 -5.06 13.00
CA VAL A 123 -8.32 -5.36 12.06
C VAL A 123 -7.10 -5.80 12.85
N ALA A 124 -6.56 -6.96 12.49
CA ALA A 124 -5.38 -7.52 13.12
C ALA A 124 -4.19 -7.60 12.16
N ASP A 125 -4.44 -7.63 10.86
CA ASP A 125 -3.40 -7.77 9.83
C ASP A 125 -3.87 -7.18 8.48
N VAL A 126 -2.98 -7.10 7.50
CA VAL A 126 -3.25 -6.64 6.15
C VAL A 126 -2.66 -7.61 5.12
N GLN A 127 -3.51 -8.11 4.22
CA GLN A 127 -3.03 -8.80 3.03
C GLN A 127 -2.66 -7.78 1.96
N VAL A 128 -1.39 -7.81 1.54
CA VAL A 128 -0.88 -6.99 0.43
C VAL A 128 -0.76 -7.85 -0.84
N THR A 129 -1.20 -7.31 -1.98
CA THR A 129 -1.00 -7.90 -3.31
C THR A 129 -0.27 -6.90 -4.21
N VAL A 130 0.83 -7.31 -4.84
CA VAL A 130 1.45 -6.56 -5.94
C VAL A 130 0.57 -6.68 -7.18
N LEU A 131 0.00 -5.57 -7.66
CA LEU A 131 -0.80 -5.54 -8.90
C LEU A 131 0.08 -5.30 -10.11
N ARG A 132 1.07 -4.41 -9.96
CA ARG A 132 2.07 -4.03 -10.96
C ARG A 132 3.37 -3.73 -10.23
N SER A 133 4.50 -3.97 -10.90
CA SER A 133 5.82 -3.54 -10.47
C SER A 133 6.59 -3.02 -11.68
N GLN A 134 7.35 -1.95 -11.50
CA GLN A 134 8.19 -1.37 -12.53
C GLN A 134 9.58 -1.09 -11.96
N HIS A 135 10.62 -1.63 -12.60
CA HIS A 135 12.01 -1.32 -12.26
C HIS A 135 12.32 0.17 -12.47
N THR A 136 13.17 0.71 -11.60
CA THR A 136 13.64 2.10 -11.65
C THR A 136 15.13 2.17 -11.30
N ASP A 137 15.82 3.18 -11.79
CA ASP A 137 17.24 3.46 -11.53
C ASP A 137 17.45 4.22 -10.20
N TYR A 138 16.54 4.04 -9.25
CA TYR A 138 16.62 4.71 -7.96
C TYR A 138 17.81 4.16 -7.15
N PRO A 139 18.63 5.03 -6.53
CA PRO A 139 19.86 4.60 -5.86
C PRO A 139 19.58 3.74 -4.62
N TYR A 140 20.62 3.05 -4.15
CA TYR A 140 20.62 2.48 -2.81
C TYR A 140 20.52 3.61 -1.77
N VAL A 141 19.69 3.42 -0.75
CA VAL A 141 19.52 4.39 0.34
C VAL A 141 19.93 3.74 1.66
N GLU A 142 21.00 4.22 2.27
CA GLU A 142 21.50 3.72 3.55
C GLU A 142 20.81 4.39 4.72
N THR A 143 20.54 5.69 4.60
CA THR A 143 19.99 6.54 5.67
C THR A 143 18.71 7.21 5.18
N GLU A 144 17.65 7.15 5.99
CA GLU A 144 16.40 7.86 5.67
C GLU A 144 16.64 9.38 5.68
N PRO A 145 16.00 10.15 4.78
CA PRO A 145 16.13 11.59 4.78
C PRO A 145 15.44 12.24 5.97
N ASP A 146 16.11 13.22 6.58
CA ASP A 146 15.54 14.02 7.66
C ASP A 146 14.71 15.17 7.12
N THR A 147 13.71 15.61 7.89
CA THR A 147 12.84 16.74 7.54
C THR A 147 12.73 17.74 8.68
N GLU A 148 12.90 19.02 8.36
CA GLU A 148 12.72 20.15 9.28
C GLU A 148 11.73 21.16 8.68
N ALA A 149 10.71 21.56 9.41
CA ALA A 149 9.69 22.48 8.92
C ALA A 149 9.96 23.92 9.36
N PHE A 150 9.69 24.89 8.47
CA PHE A 150 9.94 26.31 8.71
C PHE A 150 8.70 27.16 8.43
N ASP A 151 8.42 28.13 9.30
CA ASP A 151 7.35 29.12 9.13
C ASP A 151 7.68 30.18 8.06
N GLU A 152 6.74 31.09 7.79
CA GLU A 152 6.90 32.17 6.79
C GLU A 152 8.09 33.11 7.07
N SER A 153 8.55 33.18 8.32
CA SER A 153 9.71 33.98 8.72
C SER A 153 11.03 33.23 8.67
N GLY A 154 11.01 31.96 8.23
CA GLY A 154 12.19 31.09 8.17
C GLY A 154 12.63 30.56 9.54
N ARG A 155 11.73 30.59 10.53
CA ARG A 155 11.97 29.99 11.85
C ARG A 155 11.42 28.58 11.87
N GLU A 156 12.17 27.67 12.47
CA GLU A 156 11.76 26.29 12.65
C GLU A 156 10.43 26.18 13.42
N ASP A 157 9.54 25.33 12.93
CA ASP A 157 8.24 25.01 13.52
C ASP A 157 8.23 23.57 14.02
N GLU A 158 8.74 23.40 15.24
CA GLU A 158 8.88 22.09 15.92
C GLU A 158 7.55 21.34 16.09
N TYR A 159 6.41 22.01 15.95
CA TYR A 159 5.08 21.43 16.11
C TYR A 159 4.35 21.22 14.79
N PHE A 160 4.99 21.51 13.65
CA PHE A 160 4.41 21.40 12.31
C PHE A 160 3.04 22.10 12.20
N ALA A 161 2.84 23.18 12.94
CA ALA A 161 1.52 23.78 13.12
C ALA A 161 1.14 24.76 12.00
N ASN A 162 2.11 25.51 11.47
CA ASN A 162 1.89 26.60 10.53
C ASN A 162 3.07 26.80 9.55
N PHE A 163 3.81 25.74 9.25
CA PHE A 163 4.95 25.82 8.36
C PHE A 163 4.57 26.17 6.91
N ARG A 164 5.56 26.68 6.18
CA ARG A 164 5.48 27.16 4.79
C ARG A 164 6.48 26.48 3.87
N SER A 165 7.55 25.98 4.44
CA SER A 165 8.54 25.19 3.72
C SER A 165 9.05 24.06 4.62
N VAL A 166 9.62 23.05 3.99
CA VAL A 166 10.27 21.93 4.65
C VAL A 166 11.65 21.77 4.04
N LYS A 167 12.69 21.82 4.87
CA LYS A 167 14.03 21.42 4.47
C LYS A 167 14.12 19.90 4.58
N VAL A 168 14.61 19.25 3.54
CA VAL A 168 14.89 17.83 3.50
C VAL A 168 16.39 17.66 3.38
N THR A 169 16.97 16.88 4.29
CA THR A 169 18.41 16.60 4.34
C THR A 169 18.66 15.18 3.85
N ASN A 170 19.66 15.01 2.99
CA ASN A 170 20.07 13.71 2.46
C ASN A 170 21.54 13.43 2.78
N ASP A 171 21.78 12.51 3.69
CA ASP A 171 23.12 12.06 4.10
C ASP A 171 23.66 10.88 3.25
N ASN A 172 22.92 10.47 2.21
CA ASN A 172 23.37 9.41 1.31
C ASN A 172 24.40 9.91 0.28
N ASP A 173 25.19 8.98 -0.24
CA ASP A 173 26.21 9.23 -1.27
C ASP A 173 25.63 9.59 -2.64
N ASP A 174 24.36 9.27 -2.88
CA ASP A 174 23.65 9.52 -4.13
C ASP A 174 22.48 10.51 -3.91
N PRO A 175 22.12 11.30 -4.95
CA PRO A 175 20.93 12.14 -4.90
C PRO A 175 19.67 11.28 -4.86
N ILE A 176 18.74 11.61 -3.98
CA ILE A 176 17.46 10.90 -3.81
C ILE A 176 16.29 11.73 -4.33
N ARG A 177 15.21 11.07 -4.73
CA ARG A 177 13.96 11.73 -5.15
C ARG A 177 12.86 11.41 -4.16
N VAL A 178 12.34 12.44 -3.51
CA VAL A 178 11.35 12.28 -2.45
C VAL A 178 10.12 13.12 -2.71
N ARG A 179 9.01 12.66 -2.16
CA ARG A 179 7.84 13.48 -1.87
C ARG A 179 7.68 13.58 -0.36
N LEU A 180 6.94 14.59 0.06
CA LEU A 180 6.65 14.86 1.46
C LEU A 180 5.16 14.67 1.72
N ALA A 181 4.81 14.02 2.82
CA ALA A 181 3.45 13.90 3.32
C ALA A 181 3.32 14.59 4.67
N PHE A 182 2.30 15.44 4.82
CA PHE A 182 1.86 15.92 6.12
C PHE A 182 0.84 14.93 6.65
N VAL A 183 1.11 14.34 7.81
CA VAL A 183 0.27 13.35 8.45
C VAL A 183 -0.19 13.90 9.79
N ALA A 184 -1.50 13.95 10.02
CA ALA A 184 -2.08 14.26 11.32
C ALA A 184 -2.74 13.01 11.89
N TRP A 185 -2.54 12.76 13.18
CA TRP A 185 -2.97 11.56 13.88
C TRP A 185 -4.31 11.75 14.57
N GLN A 186 -5.14 10.70 14.62
CA GLN A 186 -6.29 10.66 15.51
C GLN A 186 -5.77 10.63 16.96
N GLY A 187 -6.37 11.42 17.86
CA GLY A 187 -5.88 11.52 19.23
C GLY A 187 -5.97 10.20 20.02
N LEU A 188 -5.13 10.10 21.04
CA LEU A 188 -4.86 8.93 21.92
C LEU A 188 -6.07 8.29 22.63
N ASP A 189 -7.25 8.89 22.55
CA ASP A 189 -8.44 8.44 23.26
C ASP A 189 -9.09 7.18 22.63
N SER A 190 -8.61 6.71 21.47
CA SER A 190 -9.32 5.74 20.62
C SER A 190 -8.66 4.37 20.39
N GLY A 191 -7.52 4.07 21.04
CA GLY A 191 -6.77 2.82 20.83
C GLY A 191 -5.49 3.07 20.05
N ALA A 192 -5.10 2.15 19.15
CA ALA A 192 -3.95 2.33 18.26
C ALA A 192 -4.12 3.58 17.37
N ASP A 193 -3.06 4.35 17.21
CA ASP A 193 -3.11 5.64 16.52
C ASP A 193 -3.29 5.43 15.02
N GLN A 194 -4.42 5.85 14.46
CA GLN A 194 -4.60 5.91 13.01
C GLN A 194 -4.37 7.34 12.54
N PHE A 195 -3.74 7.53 11.37
CA PHE A 195 -3.76 8.86 10.78
C PHE A 195 -5.20 9.29 10.51
N GLN A 196 -5.49 10.57 10.74
CA GLN A 196 -6.76 11.21 10.43
C GLN A 196 -6.73 11.78 9.00
N VAL A 197 -5.60 12.37 8.62
CA VAL A 197 -5.36 12.93 7.29
C VAL A 197 -3.90 12.71 6.91
N ALA A 198 -3.69 12.39 5.64
CA ALA A 198 -2.38 12.43 4.99
C ALA A 198 -2.55 13.23 3.69
N VAL A 199 -1.74 14.26 3.48
CA VAL A 199 -1.76 15.05 2.25
C VAL A 199 -0.34 15.29 1.74
N PRO A 200 -0.12 15.31 0.41
CA PRO A 200 1.16 15.71 -0.14
C PRO A 200 1.45 17.16 0.23
N VAL A 201 2.67 17.45 0.66
CA VAL A 201 3.09 18.80 1.06
C VAL A 201 3.53 19.63 -0.13
N GLY A 202 4.10 19.02 -1.17
CA GLY A 202 4.62 19.73 -2.33
C GLY A 202 4.94 18.79 -3.49
N GLU A 203 5.73 19.30 -4.42
CA GLU A 203 6.14 18.55 -5.62
C GLU A 203 7.26 17.54 -5.34
N LEU A 204 7.45 16.62 -6.28
CA LEU A 204 8.60 15.71 -6.28
C LEU A 204 9.89 16.52 -6.25
N THR A 205 10.76 16.22 -5.29
CA THR A 205 11.98 16.98 -5.03
C THR A 205 13.19 16.07 -5.09
N THR A 206 14.22 16.49 -5.85
CA THR A 206 15.53 15.84 -5.82
C THR A 206 16.38 16.50 -4.73
N VAL A 207 16.82 15.71 -3.75
CA VAL A 207 17.74 16.14 -2.70
C VAL A 207 19.14 15.72 -3.11
N PRO A 208 20.12 16.64 -3.21
CA PRO A 208 21.48 16.29 -3.61
C PRO A 208 22.13 15.33 -2.60
N ALA A 209 23.14 14.59 -3.02
CA ALA A 209 23.97 13.79 -2.11
C ALA A 209 24.65 14.70 -1.07
N HIS A 210 24.68 14.28 0.20
CA HIS A 210 25.26 15.03 1.32
C HIS A 210 24.80 16.50 1.38
N GLY A 211 23.52 16.74 1.18
CA GLY A 211 22.99 18.09 1.11
C GLY A 211 21.49 18.21 1.29
N ASP A 212 21.01 19.44 1.15
CA ASP A 212 19.64 19.80 1.49
C ASP A 212 18.86 20.27 0.26
N ALA A 213 17.53 20.11 0.32
CA ALA A 213 16.59 20.77 -0.57
C ALA A 213 15.43 21.37 0.23
N THR A 214 14.92 22.52 -0.20
CA THR A 214 13.72 23.13 0.40
C THR A 214 12.50 22.87 -0.48
N VAL A 215 11.46 22.32 0.14
CA VAL A 215 10.15 22.08 -0.48
C VAL A 215 9.18 23.14 0.02
N GLU A 216 8.67 23.95 -0.90
CA GLU A 216 7.59 24.89 -0.60
C GLU A 216 6.27 24.15 -0.46
N VAL A 217 5.45 24.54 0.52
CA VAL A 217 4.16 23.90 0.78
C VAL A 217 3.15 24.30 -0.31
N ASP A 218 2.54 23.30 -0.95
CA ASP A 218 1.47 23.48 -1.92
C ASP A 218 0.26 24.18 -1.25
N PRO A 219 -0.35 25.20 -1.89
CA PRO A 219 -1.53 25.87 -1.36
C PRO A 219 -2.70 24.94 -0.97
N GLY A 220 -2.86 23.80 -1.65
CA GLY A 220 -3.83 22.77 -1.32
C GLY A 220 -3.54 22.08 0.02
N ALA A 221 -2.26 21.87 0.34
CA ALA A 221 -1.82 21.25 1.60
C ALA A 221 -2.00 22.19 2.80
N LEU A 222 -1.83 23.51 2.59
CA LEU A 222 -1.98 24.53 3.64
C LEU A 222 -3.31 24.45 4.39
N THR A 223 -4.39 24.10 3.68
CA THR A 223 -5.72 23.98 4.32
C THR A 223 -5.71 22.89 5.39
N SER A 224 -5.13 21.72 5.09
CA SER A 224 -4.99 20.62 6.04
C SER A 224 -4.01 20.97 7.15
N ILE A 225 -2.84 21.52 6.82
CA ILE A 225 -1.84 21.91 7.83
C ILE A 225 -2.44 22.88 8.84
N PHE A 226 -3.18 23.89 8.41
CA PHE A 226 -3.84 24.83 9.33
C PHE A 226 -5.05 24.27 10.06
N GLN A 227 -5.74 23.32 9.46
CA GLN A 227 -6.88 22.69 10.09
C GLN A 227 -6.43 21.77 11.23
N TYR A 228 -5.35 21.01 11.04
CA TYR A 228 -4.93 19.93 11.92
C TYR A 228 -3.67 20.26 12.75
N GLY A 229 -2.75 21.05 12.20
CA GLY A 229 -1.51 21.48 12.84
C GLY A 229 -1.75 22.19 14.18
N GLY A 230 -0.95 21.82 15.18
CA GLY A 230 -1.06 22.32 16.55
C GLY A 230 -2.33 21.91 17.31
N LYS A 231 -3.25 21.16 16.70
CA LYS A 231 -4.46 20.60 17.34
C LYS A 231 -4.39 19.10 17.53
N TYR A 232 -3.70 18.43 16.62
CA TYR A 232 -3.44 17.00 16.64
C TYR A 232 -1.94 16.77 16.65
N PRO A 233 -1.45 15.61 17.13
CA PRO A 233 -0.11 15.17 16.81
C PRO A 233 0.06 15.13 15.30
N THR A 234 1.18 15.63 14.80
CA THR A 234 1.44 15.77 13.36
C THR A 234 2.90 15.56 13.04
N ASN A 235 3.17 14.96 11.88
CA ASN A 235 4.51 14.78 11.33
C ASN A 235 4.54 15.25 9.87
N VAL A 236 5.72 15.66 9.41
CA VAL A 236 6.05 15.69 7.98
C VAL A 236 7.00 14.54 7.72
N ILE A 237 6.68 13.71 6.74
CA ILE A 237 7.43 12.49 6.45
C ILE A 237 7.85 12.53 4.99
N ALA A 238 9.14 12.30 4.75
CA ALA A 238 9.67 12.08 3.41
C ALA A 238 9.51 10.61 3.01
N TYR A 239 9.08 10.36 1.78
CA TYR A 239 9.01 9.03 1.20
C TYR A 239 9.62 9.03 -0.22
N TYR A 240 10.22 7.91 -0.60
CA TYR A 240 10.87 7.76 -1.90
C TYR A 240 9.83 7.72 -3.02
N SER A 241 10.03 8.49 -4.07
CA SER A 241 9.08 8.66 -5.17
C SER A 241 9.78 8.88 -6.52
N HIS A 242 9.03 8.90 -7.63
CA HIS A 242 9.59 8.89 -8.99
C HIS A 242 9.07 10.00 -9.91
#